data_AF-A0A452YTM4-F1
#
_entry.id   AF-A0A452YTM4-F1
#
_cell.length_a   1.000
_cell.length_b   1.000
_cell.length_c   1.000
_cell.angle_alpha   90.00
_cell.angle_beta   90.00
_cell.angle_gamma   90.00
#
_symmetry.space_group_name_H-M   'P 1'
#
loop_
_entity.id
_entity.type
_entity.pdbx_description
1 polymer ?
#
loop_
_entity_poly.entity_id
_entity_poly.type
_entity_poly.pdbx_seq_one_letter_code
_entity_poly.pdbx_strand_id
1 'polypeptide(L)'
;GGGWCNDAPSCAARAGTRRGSTRLMSKLEVFSGVLSNDPARNPDFYNWNRVKLRYCDGGSFAGDSEFRNGSSVIYMRGQRIWDAIIADLLTKGLAKAEKVLLSGCSAGGLATFFHCDNLGELLGGVATVKCMSDAGFFLDVDDISGNNSIRPFFSSLVALQGAEKNLNKDCLNSTLDPYLCFFPQYALQNIKTPYFILNSAYDVYQGSLESL
;
A
#
# COMPACT_ATOMS: atom_id res chain seq x y z
N GLY A 1 -2.25 6.69 -1.49
CA GLY A 1 -3.35 5.73 -1.27
C GLY A 1 -4.69 6.39 -1.47
N GLY A 2 -5.70 6.00 -0.67
CA GLY A 2 -7.06 6.52 -0.77
C GLY A 2 -8.11 5.54 -0.21
N GLY A 3 -7.91 5.11 1.05
CA GLY A 3 -8.76 4.11 1.70
C GLY A 3 -8.81 2.76 0.98
N TRP A 4 -9.73 1.91 1.40
CA TRP A 4 -9.90 0.54 0.90
C TRP A 4 -11.35 0.22 0.59
N CYS A 5 -11.61 -1.01 0.22
CA CYS A 5 -12.93 -1.64 0.27
C CYS A 5 -12.76 -3.05 0.89
N ASN A 6 -13.70 -3.47 1.72
CA ASN A 6 -13.61 -4.70 2.51
C ASN A 6 -14.79 -5.65 2.29
N ASP A 7 -15.78 -5.27 1.48
CA ASP A 7 -16.90 -6.10 1.08
C ASP A 7 -17.23 -5.90 -0.42
N ALA A 8 -18.02 -6.81 -0.99
CA ALA A 8 -18.37 -6.74 -2.41
C ALA A 8 -19.11 -5.44 -2.80
N PRO A 9 -20.11 -4.94 -2.04
CA PRO A 9 -20.77 -3.67 -2.34
C PRO A 9 -19.81 -2.47 -2.36
N SER A 10 -18.96 -2.31 -1.34
CA SER A 10 -17.99 -1.22 -1.27
C SER A 10 -16.93 -1.30 -2.37
N CYS A 11 -16.48 -2.51 -2.72
CA CYS A 11 -15.55 -2.71 -3.84
C CYS A 11 -16.21 -2.43 -5.20
N ALA A 12 -17.48 -2.81 -5.38
CA ALA A 12 -18.25 -2.48 -6.59
C ALA A 12 -18.43 -0.96 -6.74
N ALA A 13 -18.82 -0.28 -5.66
CA ALA A 13 -18.95 1.17 -5.64
C ALA A 13 -17.60 1.84 -5.96
N ARG A 14 -16.51 1.35 -5.35
CA ARG A 14 -15.14 1.85 -5.60
C ARG A 14 -14.72 1.68 -7.06
N ALA A 15 -15.04 0.55 -7.69
CA ALA A 15 -14.73 0.27 -9.11
C ALA A 15 -15.34 1.32 -10.06
N GLY A 16 -16.47 1.92 -9.68
CA GLY A 16 -17.11 3.04 -10.39
C GLY A 16 -16.43 4.41 -10.21
N THR A 17 -15.27 4.49 -9.56
CA THR A 17 -14.59 5.76 -9.27
C THR A 17 -13.16 5.80 -9.81
N ARG A 18 -12.52 6.98 -9.76
CA ARG A 18 -11.07 7.14 -10.06
C ARG A 18 -10.15 6.29 -9.17
N ARG A 19 -10.64 5.76 -8.05
CA ARG A 19 -9.90 4.89 -7.10
C ARG A 19 -10.11 3.40 -7.35
N GLY A 20 -10.89 3.03 -8.36
CA GLY A 20 -11.11 1.65 -8.80
C GLY A 20 -11.01 1.46 -10.31
N SER A 21 -10.88 2.54 -11.09
CA SER A 21 -10.76 2.48 -12.55
C SER A 21 -9.84 3.55 -13.11
N THR A 22 -8.85 3.12 -13.89
CA THR A 22 -7.93 4.02 -14.61
C THR A 22 -8.62 4.81 -15.73
N ARG A 23 -9.79 4.35 -16.21
CA ARG A 23 -10.62 5.09 -17.18
C ARG A 23 -11.15 6.41 -16.61
N LEU A 24 -11.27 6.48 -15.29
CA LEU A 24 -11.79 7.64 -14.55
C LEU A 24 -10.66 8.47 -13.92
N MET A 25 -9.41 8.16 -14.22
CA MET A 25 -8.25 8.91 -13.75
C MET A 25 -7.86 10.03 -14.70
N SER A 26 -7.31 11.11 -14.15
CA SER A 26 -6.59 12.11 -14.93
C SER A 26 -5.40 11.48 -15.66
N LYS A 27 -5.19 11.86 -16.92
CA LYS A 27 -4.03 11.39 -17.71
C LYS A 27 -2.69 11.87 -17.15
N LEU A 28 -2.71 13.06 -16.54
CA LEU A 28 -1.55 13.68 -15.93
C LEU A 28 -1.70 13.71 -14.41
N GLU A 29 -0.55 13.67 -13.73
CA GLU A 29 -0.46 13.82 -12.29
C GLU A 29 0.56 14.90 -11.96
N VAL A 30 0.23 15.74 -10.99
CA VAL A 30 1.15 16.75 -10.47
C VAL A 30 2.09 16.11 -9.46
N PHE A 31 3.39 16.32 -9.65
CA PHE A 31 4.41 15.93 -8.69
C PHE A 31 4.66 17.09 -7.71
N SER A 32 4.47 16.81 -6.42
CA SER A 32 4.62 17.75 -5.31
C SER A 32 5.33 17.07 -4.13
N GLY A 33 5.71 17.86 -3.12
CA GLY A 33 6.43 17.36 -1.94
C GLY A 33 7.70 16.62 -2.34
N VAL A 34 7.88 15.40 -1.81
CA VAL A 34 9.02 14.51 -2.11
C VAL A 34 9.18 14.13 -3.60
N LEU A 35 8.14 14.35 -4.42
CA LEU A 35 8.20 14.15 -5.88
C LEU A 35 8.48 15.45 -6.65
N SER A 36 8.49 16.60 -6.01
CA SER A 36 8.77 17.87 -6.69
C SER A 36 10.19 17.90 -7.27
N ASN A 37 10.38 18.54 -8.42
CA ASN A 37 11.71 18.91 -8.94
C ASN A 37 12.17 20.29 -8.48
N ASP A 38 11.39 20.97 -7.65
CA ASP A 38 11.76 22.28 -7.10
C ASP A 38 12.68 22.07 -5.88
N PRO A 39 13.98 22.45 -5.94
CA PRO A 39 14.91 22.24 -4.83
C PRO A 39 14.53 23.02 -3.57
N ALA A 40 13.72 24.09 -3.67
CA ALA A 40 13.22 24.80 -2.49
C ALA A 40 12.15 24.00 -1.73
N ARG A 41 11.47 23.05 -2.40
CA ARG A 41 10.42 22.20 -1.82
C ARG A 41 10.89 20.77 -1.55
N ASN A 42 11.87 20.29 -2.31
CA ASN A 42 12.42 18.94 -2.23
C ASN A 42 13.95 18.98 -2.25
N PRO A 43 14.58 19.54 -1.20
CA PRO A 43 16.03 19.77 -1.21
C PRO A 43 16.83 18.47 -1.38
N ASP A 44 16.31 17.35 -0.89
CA ASP A 44 17.02 16.07 -0.88
C ASP A 44 16.87 15.25 -2.17
N PHE A 45 15.71 15.30 -2.83
CA PHE A 45 15.36 14.39 -3.94
C PHE A 45 14.95 15.08 -5.25
N TYR A 46 15.08 16.41 -5.36
CA TYR A 46 14.56 17.14 -6.53
C TYR A 46 15.07 16.64 -7.88
N ASN A 47 16.30 16.13 -7.92
CA ASN A 47 16.97 15.64 -9.14
C ASN A 47 16.87 14.11 -9.33
N TRP A 48 16.11 13.40 -8.50
CA TRP A 48 15.94 11.95 -8.65
C TRP A 48 14.98 11.61 -9.80
N ASN A 49 15.10 10.38 -10.31
CA ASN A 49 14.04 9.75 -11.09
C ASN A 49 12.81 9.55 -10.20
N ARG A 50 11.64 9.95 -10.68
CA ARG A 50 10.41 10.02 -9.87
C ARG A 50 9.29 9.29 -10.57
N VAL A 51 8.62 8.41 -9.81
CA VAL A 51 7.53 7.57 -10.31
C VAL A 51 6.38 7.64 -9.32
N LYS A 52 5.14 7.74 -9.82
CA LYS A 52 3.93 7.63 -9.00
C LYS A 52 3.08 6.45 -9.45
N LEU A 53 2.96 5.45 -8.60
CA LEU A 53 2.02 4.34 -8.80
C LEU A 53 0.60 4.83 -8.52
N ARG A 54 -0.28 4.76 -9.53
CA ARG A 54 -1.68 5.17 -9.40
C ARG A 54 -2.45 4.06 -8.67
N TYR A 55 -3.09 4.43 -7.56
CA TYR A 55 -3.82 3.49 -6.70
C TYR A 55 -5.24 3.23 -7.22
N CYS A 56 -5.52 2.00 -7.64
CA CYS A 56 -6.83 1.59 -8.18
C CYS A 56 -7.32 0.20 -7.72
N ASP A 57 -6.59 -0.49 -6.85
CA ASP A 57 -6.94 -1.85 -6.43
C ASP A 57 -7.81 -1.89 -5.16
N GLY A 58 -7.67 -0.90 -4.28
CA GLY A 58 -8.44 -0.85 -3.03
C GLY A 58 -7.93 -1.78 -1.92
N GLY A 59 -6.76 -2.40 -2.08
CA GLY A 59 -6.15 -3.37 -1.16
C GLY A 59 -4.69 -3.08 -0.85
N SER A 60 -4.26 -1.81 -0.91
CA SER A 60 -2.86 -1.43 -0.69
C SER A 60 -1.86 -2.23 -1.53
N PHE A 61 -2.19 -2.51 -2.80
CA PHE A 61 -1.37 -3.32 -3.70
C PHE A 61 -1.11 -4.76 -3.24
N ALA A 62 -1.83 -5.27 -2.22
CA ALA A 62 -1.63 -6.63 -1.72
C ALA A 62 -2.66 -7.65 -2.26
N GLY A 63 -3.82 -7.21 -2.76
CA GLY A 63 -4.88 -8.12 -3.21
C GLY A 63 -4.56 -8.86 -4.51
N ASP A 64 -4.98 -10.13 -4.61
CA ASP A 64 -5.06 -10.88 -5.86
C ASP A 64 -6.17 -11.94 -5.81
N SER A 65 -7.40 -11.46 -5.99
CA SER A 65 -8.63 -12.25 -6.05
C SER A 65 -9.63 -11.64 -7.03
N GLU A 66 -10.70 -12.38 -7.30
CA GLU A 66 -11.86 -11.88 -8.03
C GLU A 66 -13.14 -12.26 -7.32
N PHE A 67 -14.13 -11.37 -7.36
CA PHE A 67 -15.47 -11.62 -6.86
C PHE A 67 -16.45 -11.65 -8.03
N ARG A 68 -17.29 -12.68 -8.09
CA ARG A 68 -18.28 -12.89 -9.15
C ARG A 68 -19.69 -12.83 -8.58
N ASN A 69 -20.54 -12.01 -9.17
CA ASN A 69 -21.97 -11.97 -8.87
C ASN A 69 -22.76 -11.95 -10.19
N GLY A 70 -23.30 -13.11 -10.57
CA GLY A 70 -23.90 -13.31 -11.89
C GLY A 70 -22.88 -13.06 -13.02
N SER A 71 -23.19 -12.13 -13.91
CA SER A 71 -22.30 -11.71 -15.00
C SER A 71 -21.27 -10.64 -14.59
N SER A 72 -21.42 -10.04 -13.40
CA SER A 72 -20.52 -8.99 -12.91
C SER A 72 -19.30 -9.59 -12.24
N VAL A 73 -18.11 -9.08 -12.59
CA VAL A 73 -16.84 -9.48 -11.99
C VAL A 73 -16.11 -8.24 -11.47
N ILE A 74 -15.66 -8.32 -10.22
CA ILE A 74 -14.79 -7.31 -9.60
C ILE A 74 -13.40 -7.92 -9.48
N TYR A 75 -12.40 -7.21 -10.01
CA TYR A 75 -11.01 -7.64 -9.99
C TYR A 75 -10.23 -6.88 -8.92
N MET A 76 -9.77 -7.60 -7.89
CA MET A 76 -8.89 -7.06 -6.84
C MET A 76 -7.47 -7.52 -7.17
N ARG A 77 -6.73 -6.70 -7.92
CA ARG A 77 -5.46 -7.09 -8.57
C ARG A 77 -4.25 -6.28 -8.09
N GLY A 78 -4.29 -5.82 -6.85
CA GLY A 78 -3.23 -5.01 -6.24
C GLY A 78 -1.83 -5.58 -6.49
N GLN A 79 -1.61 -6.86 -6.15
CA GLN A 79 -0.30 -7.50 -6.29
C GLN A 79 0.13 -7.57 -7.76
N ARG A 80 -0.78 -7.93 -8.66
CA ARG A 80 -0.46 -8.00 -10.10
C ARG A 80 -0.13 -6.64 -10.69
N ILE A 81 -0.80 -5.58 -10.22
CA ILE A 81 -0.53 -4.21 -10.64
C ILE A 81 0.87 -3.81 -10.14
N TRP A 82 1.21 -4.12 -8.90
CA TRP A 82 2.56 -3.90 -8.35
C TRP A 82 3.61 -4.61 -9.20
N ASP A 83 3.48 -5.92 -9.41
CA ASP A 83 4.45 -6.73 -10.15
C ASP A 83 4.65 -6.20 -11.58
N ALA A 84 3.56 -5.90 -12.29
CA ALA A 84 3.61 -5.39 -13.65
C ALA A 84 4.32 -4.03 -13.73
N ILE A 85 4.06 -3.12 -12.78
CA ILE A 85 4.70 -1.80 -12.76
C ILE A 85 6.20 -1.95 -12.44
N ILE A 86 6.57 -2.74 -11.42
CA ILE A 86 7.98 -2.92 -11.08
C ILE A 86 8.75 -3.57 -12.23
N ALA A 87 8.19 -4.59 -12.88
CA ALA A 87 8.80 -5.22 -14.05
C ALA A 87 9.03 -4.22 -15.20
N ASP A 88 8.05 -3.36 -15.50
CA ASP A 88 8.20 -2.29 -16.49
C ASP A 88 9.28 -1.28 -16.10
N LEU A 89 9.32 -0.85 -14.84
CA LEU A 89 10.32 0.11 -14.33
C LEU A 89 11.74 -0.43 -14.35
N LEU A 90 11.94 -1.73 -14.11
CA LEU A 90 13.27 -2.37 -14.22
C LEU A 90 13.88 -2.12 -15.59
N THR A 91 13.09 -2.27 -16.66
CA THR A 91 13.54 -2.03 -18.04
C THR A 91 13.80 -0.55 -18.35
N LYS A 92 13.15 0.36 -17.60
CA LYS A 92 13.24 1.82 -17.75
C LYS A 92 14.31 2.46 -16.87
N GLY A 93 15.20 1.66 -16.29
CA GLY A 93 16.38 2.13 -15.57
C GLY A 93 16.39 1.83 -14.08
N LEU A 94 15.29 1.35 -13.48
CA LEU A 94 15.28 0.96 -12.07
C LEU A 94 16.32 -0.15 -11.77
N ALA A 95 16.56 -1.07 -12.72
CA ALA A 95 17.57 -2.11 -12.59
C ALA A 95 19.02 -1.58 -12.49
N LYS A 96 19.24 -0.29 -12.82
CA LYS A 96 20.55 0.37 -12.76
C LYS A 96 20.61 1.43 -11.65
N ALA A 97 19.56 1.55 -10.84
CA ALA A 97 19.52 2.54 -9.77
C ALA A 97 20.51 2.18 -8.66
N GLU A 98 21.27 3.16 -8.18
CA GLU A 98 22.14 2.98 -7.01
C GLU A 98 21.37 3.14 -5.70
N LYS A 99 20.31 3.96 -5.72
CA LYS A 99 19.48 4.29 -4.56
C LYS A 99 18.02 4.25 -4.97
N VAL A 100 17.19 3.61 -4.16
CA VAL A 100 15.75 3.52 -4.36
C VAL A 100 15.05 3.84 -3.06
N LEU A 101 14.13 4.81 -3.11
CA LEU A 101 13.23 5.13 -2.01
C LEU A 101 11.81 4.71 -2.39
N LEU A 102 11.29 3.67 -1.74
CA LEU A 102 9.88 3.29 -1.86
C LEU A 102 9.08 4.06 -0.81
N SER A 103 8.26 5.01 -1.25
CA SER A 103 7.41 5.80 -0.36
C SER A 103 5.95 5.80 -0.78
N GLY A 104 5.07 6.02 0.19
CA GLY A 104 3.64 6.16 -0.05
C GLY A 104 2.90 6.81 1.10
N CYS A 105 1.72 7.34 0.80
CA CYS A 105 0.85 8.05 1.74
C CYS A 105 -0.46 7.28 1.99
N SER A 106 -0.94 7.21 3.24
CA SER A 106 -2.19 6.53 3.65
C SER A 106 -2.17 5.06 3.24
N ALA A 107 -3.16 4.56 2.49
CA ALA A 107 -3.14 3.20 1.95
C ALA A 107 -1.90 2.89 1.08
N GLY A 108 -1.27 3.92 0.51
CA GLY A 108 0.00 3.74 -0.20
C GLY A 108 1.20 3.65 0.72
N GLY A 109 1.14 4.27 1.91
CA GLY A 109 2.14 4.10 2.96
C GLY A 109 2.00 2.72 3.61
N LEU A 110 0.76 2.25 3.79
CA LEU A 110 0.53 0.88 4.22
C LEU A 110 1.12 -0.14 3.23
N ALA A 111 0.97 0.11 1.92
CA ALA A 111 1.53 -0.76 0.88
C ALA A 111 3.06 -0.91 0.98
N THR A 112 3.79 0.07 1.51
CA THR A 112 5.24 -0.04 1.62
C THR A 112 5.66 -1.08 2.66
N PHE A 113 4.84 -1.40 3.67
CA PHE A 113 5.12 -2.50 4.59
C PHE A 113 5.07 -3.88 3.91
N PHE A 114 4.26 -4.02 2.84
CA PHE A 114 4.07 -5.30 2.16
C PHE A 114 5.11 -5.55 1.07
N HIS A 115 5.63 -4.48 0.46
CA HIS A 115 6.46 -4.60 -0.73
C HIS A 115 7.92 -4.19 -0.54
N CYS A 116 8.29 -3.61 0.61
CA CYS A 116 9.63 -3.07 0.84
C CYS A 116 10.73 -4.12 0.66
N ASP A 117 10.64 -5.24 1.40
CA ASP A 117 11.66 -6.28 1.35
C ASP A 117 11.72 -6.97 -0.02
N ASN A 118 10.57 -7.27 -0.61
CA ASN A 118 10.52 -7.87 -1.95
C ASN A 118 11.19 -6.98 -3.01
N LEU A 119 11.05 -5.66 -2.91
CA LEU A 119 11.76 -4.72 -3.81
C LEU A 119 13.27 -4.71 -3.56
N GLY A 120 13.68 -4.76 -2.28
CA GLY A 120 15.08 -4.90 -1.88
C GLY A 120 15.73 -6.16 -2.44
N GLU A 121 15.07 -7.31 -2.25
CA GLU A 121 15.50 -8.61 -2.76
C GLU A 121 15.61 -8.62 -4.28
N LEU A 122 14.62 -8.06 -4.99
CA LEU A 122 14.58 -8.00 -6.44
C LEU A 122 15.75 -7.17 -7.04
N LEU A 123 16.21 -6.14 -6.33
CA LEU A 123 17.35 -5.32 -6.75
C LEU A 123 18.71 -5.89 -6.30
N GLY A 124 18.71 -7.07 -5.66
CA GLY A 124 19.88 -7.93 -5.49
C GLY A 124 21.03 -7.30 -4.71
N GLY A 125 20.75 -6.33 -3.83
CA GLY A 125 21.77 -5.62 -3.05
C GLY A 125 22.68 -4.66 -3.85
N VAL A 126 22.48 -4.53 -5.16
CA VAL A 126 23.21 -3.57 -6.01
C VAL A 126 22.76 -2.15 -5.69
N ALA A 127 21.47 -1.98 -5.43
CA ALA A 127 20.86 -0.73 -5.01
C ALA A 127 20.73 -0.65 -3.49
N THR A 128 20.98 0.53 -2.91
CA THR A 128 20.54 0.84 -1.55
C THR A 128 19.04 1.13 -1.58
N VAL A 129 18.24 0.18 -1.10
CA VAL A 129 16.78 0.35 -0.97
C VAL A 129 16.45 0.84 0.43
N LYS A 130 15.60 1.86 0.51
CA LYS A 130 14.99 2.36 1.75
C LYS A 130 13.51 2.53 1.52
N CYS A 131 12.73 2.39 2.58
CA CYS A 131 11.29 2.56 2.51
C CYS A 131 10.80 3.60 3.50
N MET A 132 9.71 4.26 3.14
CA MET A 132 9.05 5.25 3.98
C MET A 132 7.53 5.04 3.91
N SER A 133 6.90 5.00 5.07
CA SER A 133 5.45 5.10 5.18
C SER A 133 5.08 6.48 5.72
N ASP A 134 4.26 7.22 4.97
CA ASP A 134 3.61 8.46 5.40
C ASP A 134 2.12 8.18 5.70
N ALA A 135 1.66 8.47 6.91
CA ALA A 135 0.27 8.25 7.36
C ALA A 135 -0.25 6.81 7.10
N GLY A 136 0.66 5.82 7.06
CA GLY A 136 0.37 4.44 6.69
C GLY A 136 0.43 3.47 7.87
N PHE A 137 0.71 3.96 9.09
CA PHE A 137 0.81 3.14 10.29
C PHE A 137 -0.54 3.10 11.02
N PHE A 138 -1.38 2.13 10.67
CA PHE A 138 -2.70 1.92 11.30
C PHE A 138 -2.57 0.96 12.48
N LEU A 139 -3.21 1.31 13.60
CA LEU A 139 -3.14 0.57 14.86
C LEU A 139 -4.30 -0.41 14.97
N ASP A 140 -4.02 -1.60 15.48
CA ASP A 140 -5.03 -2.59 15.84
C ASP A 140 -5.46 -2.37 17.30
N VAL A 141 -6.30 -1.35 17.51
CA VAL A 141 -6.78 -0.89 18.81
C VAL A 141 -8.28 -0.63 18.77
N ASP A 142 -8.89 -0.61 19.94
CA ASP A 142 -10.29 -0.22 20.11
C ASP A 142 -10.46 1.29 19.96
N ASP A 143 -11.63 1.72 19.48
CA ASP A 143 -12.00 3.12 19.39
C ASP A 143 -12.18 3.77 20.77
N ILE A 144 -12.43 5.08 20.77
CA ILE A 144 -12.70 5.85 22.01
C ILE A 144 -13.96 5.38 22.77
N SER A 145 -14.83 4.60 22.12
CA SER A 145 -16.04 4.00 22.69
C SER A 145 -15.81 2.56 23.20
N GLY A 146 -14.62 1.99 23.00
CA GLY A 146 -14.27 0.60 23.34
C GLY A 146 -14.66 -0.45 22.28
N ASN A 147 -15.01 -0.05 21.06
CA ASN A 147 -15.37 -0.93 19.96
C ASN A 147 -14.18 -1.16 19.01
N ASN A 148 -14.02 -2.40 18.56
CA ASN A 148 -12.98 -2.75 17.59
C ASN A 148 -13.52 -2.82 16.16
N SER A 149 -13.58 -1.69 15.47
CA SER A 149 -14.09 -1.62 14.09
C SER A 149 -13.02 -1.87 13.04
N ILE A 150 -11.76 -1.57 13.33
CA ILE A 150 -10.66 -1.70 12.37
C ILE A 150 -10.27 -3.17 12.11
N ARG A 151 -10.34 -4.03 13.13
CA ARG A 151 -9.98 -5.44 13.00
C ARG A 151 -10.94 -6.22 12.09
N PRO A 152 -12.27 -6.14 12.26
CA PRO A 152 -13.20 -6.74 11.29
C PRO A 152 -13.05 -6.15 9.89
N PHE A 153 -12.76 -4.86 9.77
CA PHE A 153 -12.56 -4.20 8.48
C PHE A 153 -11.37 -4.79 7.72
N PHE A 154 -10.17 -4.84 8.32
CA PHE A 154 -8.99 -5.42 7.67
C PHE A 154 -9.07 -6.93 7.53
N SER A 155 -9.66 -7.65 8.48
CA SER A 155 -9.91 -9.09 8.33
C SER A 155 -10.77 -9.39 7.09
N SER A 156 -11.89 -8.67 6.92
CA SER A 156 -12.78 -8.82 5.76
C SER A 156 -12.09 -8.43 4.45
N LEU A 157 -11.29 -7.37 4.47
CA LEU A 157 -10.49 -6.95 3.30
C LEU A 157 -9.50 -8.03 2.88
N VAL A 158 -8.69 -8.53 3.82
CA VAL A 158 -7.66 -9.54 3.54
C VAL A 158 -8.29 -10.80 2.95
N ALA A 159 -9.41 -11.24 3.53
CA ALA A 159 -10.16 -12.40 3.05
C ALA A 159 -10.74 -12.17 1.65
N LEU A 160 -11.49 -11.07 1.45
CA LEU A 160 -12.15 -10.79 0.17
C LEU A 160 -11.14 -10.61 -0.96
N GLN A 161 -10.08 -9.84 -0.72
CA GLN A 161 -9.09 -9.49 -1.75
C GLN A 161 -8.01 -10.56 -1.93
N GLY A 162 -8.00 -11.62 -1.11
CA GLY A 162 -6.97 -12.65 -1.14
C GLY A 162 -5.57 -12.09 -0.91
N ALA A 163 -5.44 -11.13 0.01
CA ALA A 163 -4.19 -10.40 0.25
C ALA A 163 -3.17 -11.21 1.06
N GLU A 164 -3.63 -12.18 1.86
CA GLU A 164 -2.81 -12.95 2.81
C GLU A 164 -1.53 -13.51 2.18
N LYS A 165 -1.64 -14.15 1.01
CA LYS A 165 -0.52 -14.77 0.29
C LYS A 165 0.60 -13.80 -0.13
N ASN A 166 0.32 -12.50 -0.06
CA ASN A 166 1.22 -11.42 -0.46
C ASN A 166 1.75 -10.60 0.73
N LEU A 167 1.39 -10.99 1.97
CA LEU A 167 1.91 -10.35 3.18
C LEU A 167 3.28 -10.90 3.57
N ASN A 168 3.95 -10.25 4.53
CA ASN A 168 5.27 -10.64 4.98
C ASN A 168 5.25 -12.08 5.56
N LYS A 169 6.04 -12.97 4.97
CA LYS A 169 6.07 -14.41 5.33
C LYS A 169 6.54 -14.66 6.76
N ASP A 170 7.53 -13.90 7.23
CA ASP A 170 8.05 -14.03 8.59
C ASP A 170 6.96 -13.62 9.61
N CYS A 171 6.18 -12.58 9.29
CA CYS A 171 4.98 -12.23 10.06
C CYS A 171 3.92 -13.33 10.02
N LEU A 172 3.58 -13.86 8.85
CA LEU A 172 2.56 -14.91 8.70
C LEU A 172 2.92 -16.16 9.51
N ASN A 173 4.19 -16.51 9.59
CA ASN A 173 4.69 -17.63 10.40
C ASN A 173 4.66 -17.36 11.91
N SER A 174 4.46 -16.11 12.34
CA SER A 174 4.47 -15.71 13.76
C SER A 174 3.09 -15.64 14.41
N THR A 175 2.01 -15.86 13.64
CA THR A 175 0.62 -15.71 14.10
C THR A 175 -0.29 -16.81 13.56
N LEU A 176 -1.34 -17.15 14.31
CA LEU A 176 -2.43 -18.02 13.84
C LEU A 176 -3.53 -17.24 13.09
N ASP A 177 -3.49 -15.90 13.14
CA ASP A 177 -4.43 -14.99 12.52
C ASP A 177 -3.71 -14.20 11.40
N PRO A 178 -3.66 -14.72 10.15
CA PRO A 178 -2.81 -14.17 9.09
C PRO A 178 -3.13 -12.72 8.71
N TYR A 179 -4.40 -12.30 8.87
CA TYR A 179 -4.83 -10.94 8.58
C TYR A 179 -4.16 -9.89 9.47
N LEU A 180 -3.64 -10.28 10.65
CA LEU A 180 -2.89 -9.37 11.53
C LEU A 180 -1.65 -8.82 10.84
N CYS A 181 -1.05 -9.56 9.91
CA CYS A 181 0.10 -9.10 9.13
C CYS A 181 -0.24 -8.01 8.11
N PHE A 182 -1.52 -7.68 7.94
CA PHE A 182 -1.93 -6.47 7.21
C PHE A 182 -1.74 -5.21 8.04
N PHE A 183 -1.70 -5.30 9.37
CA PHE A 183 -1.42 -4.18 10.24
C PHE A 183 0.11 -3.97 10.42
N PRO A 184 0.61 -2.74 10.27
CA PRO A 184 2.01 -2.40 10.50
C PRO A 184 2.53 -2.79 11.89
N GLN A 185 1.66 -2.75 12.91
CA GLN A 185 1.98 -3.15 14.28
C GLN A 185 2.58 -4.55 14.39
N TYR A 186 2.15 -5.51 13.54
CA TYR A 186 2.67 -6.87 13.53
C TYR A 186 3.70 -7.11 12.43
N ALA A 187 3.55 -6.44 11.29
CA ALA A 187 4.45 -6.61 10.14
C ALA A 187 5.82 -5.95 10.35
N LEU A 188 5.90 -4.81 11.03
CA LEU A 188 7.11 -3.97 11.09
C LEU A 188 8.34 -4.73 11.63
N GLN A 189 8.18 -5.54 12.69
CA GLN A 189 9.29 -6.29 13.29
C GLN A 189 9.92 -7.31 12.33
N ASN A 190 9.21 -7.66 11.25
CA ASN A 190 9.62 -8.63 10.26
C ASN A 190 10.20 -7.98 8.98
N ILE A 191 10.26 -6.65 8.93
CA ILE A 191 10.84 -5.91 7.80
C ILE A 191 12.35 -5.77 8.00
N LYS A 192 13.12 -6.19 6.99
CA LYS A 192 14.60 -6.21 7.03
C LYS A 192 15.20 -4.95 6.41
N THR A 193 14.53 -4.39 5.41
CA THR A 193 14.99 -3.21 4.68
C THR A 193 14.86 -1.96 5.56
N PRO A 194 15.84 -1.03 5.56
CA PRO A 194 15.77 0.20 6.36
C PRO A 194 14.49 0.99 6.10
N TYR A 195 13.79 1.31 7.19
CA TYR A 195 12.42 1.80 7.14
C TYR A 195 12.25 3.08 7.97
N PHE A 196 11.55 4.06 7.40
CA PHE A 196 11.17 5.30 8.09
C PHE A 196 9.66 5.41 8.20
N ILE A 197 9.15 5.72 9.39
CA ILE A 197 7.72 5.88 9.64
C ILE A 197 7.45 7.35 9.96
N LEU A 198 6.67 7.99 9.12
CA LEU A 198 6.08 9.30 9.36
C LEU A 198 4.59 9.11 9.60
N ASN A 199 4.12 9.33 10.82
CA ASN A 199 2.71 9.22 11.15
C ASN A 199 2.32 10.32 12.13
N SER A 200 1.13 10.90 11.95
CA SER A 200 0.55 11.77 12.98
C SER A 200 0.26 10.93 14.23
N ALA A 201 0.42 11.54 15.42
CA ALA A 201 -0.05 10.93 16.67
C ALA A 201 -1.58 10.77 16.69
N TYR A 202 -2.28 11.68 16.00
CA TYR A 202 -3.73 11.65 15.81
C TYR A 202 -4.01 11.70 14.31
N ASP A 203 -4.00 10.53 13.68
CA ASP A 203 -4.34 10.41 12.26
C ASP A 203 -5.86 10.45 12.09
N VAL A 204 -6.35 11.33 11.22
CA VAL A 204 -7.79 11.52 10.99
C VAL A 204 -8.44 10.25 10.45
N TYR A 205 -7.71 9.46 9.66
CA TYR A 205 -8.24 8.24 9.07
C TYR A 205 -8.27 7.09 10.10
N GLN A 206 -7.27 7.01 10.98
CA GLN A 206 -7.31 6.11 12.16
C GLN A 206 -8.56 6.40 13.00
N GLY A 207 -8.79 7.65 13.38
CA GLY A 207 -9.99 8.03 14.14
C GLY A 207 -11.31 7.79 13.38
N SER A 208 -11.30 7.88 12.05
CA SER A 208 -12.50 7.57 11.25
C SER A 208 -12.82 6.07 11.16
N LEU A 209 -11.79 5.21 11.07
CA LEU A 209 -11.95 3.75 11.05
C LEU A 209 -12.41 3.20 12.40
N GLU A 210 -12.02 3.90 13.46
CA GLU A 210 -12.47 3.68 14.83
C GLU A 210 -13.96 4.04 15.00
N SER A 211 -14.49 5.02 14.26
CA SER A 211 -15.90 5.43 14.34
C SER A 211 -16.89 4.69 13.42
N LEU A 212 -16.43 3.68 12.67
CA LEU A 212 -17.27 2.84 11.78
C LEU A 212 -18.05 1.80 12.56
#